data_AF-A0A7S1RHK2-F1
#
_entry.id   AF-A0A7S1RHK2-F1
#
_cell.length_a   1.000
_cell.length_b   1.000
_cell.length_c   1.000
_cell.angle_alpha   90.00
_cell.angle_beta   90.00
_cell.angle_gamma   90.00
#
_symmetry.space_group_name_H-M   'P 1'
#
loop_
_entity.id
_entity.type
_entity.pdbx_description
1 polymer ?
#
loop_
_entity_poly.entity_id
_entity_poly.type
_entity_poly.pdbx_seq_one_letter_code
_entity_poly.pdbx_strand_id
1 'polypeptide(L)'
;MDPETPVLTSMNLAGSLRLFTPVPLVVHPQFESENLRKRVQLGYELYHCGSEESFADTMRRLHAEVVIFEYNRCFFTPYLLDDKRKNCNSKKHEAEDQLCLKLHARPRFFERIFTNGNYAAFRLRRSHLPPGEELSHSAVAGMIASGDAWSDYVASCARTQGDRCGARLLETAATWEHTMKRKKVAAAIRKLADKAYPNDGYVAYYLARYLDYDANQPQRALEYYKKAVELLPDNPLVLKEYIMFL
;
A
#
# COMPACT_ATOMS: atom_id res chain seq x y z
N MET A 1 -1.77 -14.11 -9.28
CA MET A 1 -0.29 -14.16 -9.27
C MET A 1 0.07 -15.59 -9.63
N ASP A 2 1.09 -15.78 -10.47
CA ASP A 2 1.54 -17.13 -10.81
C ASP A 2 2.00 -17.83 -9.52
N PRO A 3 1.54 -19.06 -9.23
CA PRO A 3 1.96 -19.82 -8.07
C PRO A 3 3.48 -19.94 -7.92
N GLU A 4 4.26 -19.80 -9.01
CA GLU A 4 5.72 -19.88 -8.99
C GLU A 4 6.41 -18.53 -8.74
N THR A 5 5.68 -17.41 -8.68
CA THR A 5 6.27 -16.07 -8.48
C THR A 5 6.91 -15.95 -7.08
N PRO A 6 8.23 -15.73 -6.96
CA PRO A 6 8.87 -15.59 -5.66
C PRO A 6 8.55 -14.25 -4.98
N VAL A 7 8.11 -14.33 -3.73
CA VAL A 7 7.64 -13.19 -2.94
C VAL A 7 8.61 -12.87 -1.79
N LEU A 8 9.00 -11.60 -1.69
CA LEU A 8 9.72 -11.01 -0.57
C LEU A 8 8.74 -10.27 0.35
N THR A 9 8.82 -10.53 1.66
CA THR A 9 7.92 -9.91 2.65
C THR A 9 8.53 -9.93 4.06
N SER A 10 7.91 -9.22 5.00
CA SER A 10 8.24 -9.30 6.44
C SER A 10 8.05 -10.72 7.02
N MET A 11 8.70 -10.99 8.16
CA MET A 11 8.61 -12.29 8.87
C MET A 11 7.18 -12.69 9.18
N ASN A 12 6.42 -11.77 9.77
CA ASN A 12 5.10 -12.07 10.30
C ASN A 12 4.13 -12.37 9.14
N LEU A 13 4.28 -11.65 8.04
CA LEU A 13 3.46 -11.88 6.85
C LEU A 13 3.88 -13.16 6.10
N ALA A 14 5.17 -13.50 6.06
CA ALA A 14 5.65 -14.74 5.46
C ALA A 14 4.98 -15.98 6.07
N GLY A 15 4.85 -16.02 7.40
CA GLY A 15 4.14 -17.12 8.09
C GLY A 15 2.70 -17.29 7.62
N SER A 16 1.97 -16.17 7.50
CA SER A 16 0.58 -16.20 7.00
C SER A 16 0.51 -16.61 5.52
N LEU A 17 1.35 -16.06 4.66
CA LEU A 17 1.36 -16.41 3.23
C LEU A 17 1.64 -17.91 3.01
N ARG A 18 2.56 -18.49 3.79
CA ARG A 18 2.88 -19.91 3.73
C ARG A 18 1.70 -20.81 4.13
N LEU A 19 0.85 -20.36 5.06
CA LEU A 19 -0.32 -21.12 5.51
C LEU A 19 -1.45 -21.12 4.47
N PHE A 20 -1.61 -20.03 3.73
CA PHE A 20 -2.78 -19.82 2.86
C PHE A 20 -2.48 -19.98 1.37
N THR A 21 -1.22 -20.08 0.96
CA THR A 21 -0.85 -20.07 -0.46
C THR A 21 0.37 -20.96 -0.76
N PRO A 22 0.50 -21.48 -2.00
CA PRO A 22 1.68 -22.26 -2.41
C PRO A 22 2.85 -21.38 -2.87
N VAL A 23 2.77 -20.06 -2.75
CA VAL A 23 3.74 -19.15 -3.38
C VAL A 23 5.13 -19.33 -2.76
N PRO A 24 6.21 -19.35 -3.56
CA PRO A 24 7.56 -19.43 -3.03
C PRO A 24 7.87 -18.14 -2.28
N LEU A 25 8.21 -18.29 -1.00
CA LEU A 25 8.63 -17.18 -0.16
C LEU A 25 10.15 -17.17 -0.05
N VAL A 26 10.74 -15.98 -0.13
CA VAL A 26 12.14 -15.79 0.28
C VAL A 26 12.18 -16.00 1.80
N VAL A 27 12.53 -17.23 2.21
CA VAL A 27 12.29 -17.76 3.56
C VAL A 27 12.95 -16.91 4.65
N HIS A 28 12.22 -16.80 5.76
CA HIS A 28 12.53 -15.96 6.92
C HIS A 28 12.66 -16.81 8.21
N PRO A 29 13.73 -17.62 8.40
CA PRO A 29 13.98 -18.25 9.68
C PRO A 29 14.99 -17.41 10.46
N GLN A 30 14.50 -16.70 11.48
CA GLN A 30 15.34 -15.87 12.35
C GLN A 30 16.36 -16.68 13.16
N PHE A 31 16.23 -18.00 13.26
CA PHE A 31 16.97 -18.82 14.23
C PHE A 31 17.75 -20.02 13.69
N GLU A 32 17.68 -20.33 12.39
CA GLU A 32 18.20 -21.62 11.89
C GLU A 32 19.61 -21.52 11.26
N SER A 33 19.97 -20.38 10.66
CA SER A 33 21.29 -20.21 10.00
C SER A 33 21.71 -18.74 9.91
N GLU A 34 22.98 -18.43 10.18
CA GLU A 34 23.53 -17.08 10.02
C GLU A 34 23.41 -16.55 8.59
N ASN A 35 23.63 -17.40 7.59
CA ASN A 35 23.50 -17.02 6.19
C ASN A 35 22.05 -16.69 5.82
N LEU A 36 21.07 -17.40 6.41
CA LEU A 36 19.65 -17.09 6.23
C LEU A 36 19.27 -15.78 6.93
N ARG A 37 19.79 -15.52 8.14
CA ARG A 37 19.60 -14.23 8.84
C ARG A 37 20.14 -13.06 8.03
N LYS A 38 21.33 -13.19 7.44
CA LYS A 38 21.91 -12.15 6.57
C LYS A 38 21.04 -11.86 5.37
N ARG A 39 20.43 -12.89 4.74
CA ARG A 39 19.49 -12.71 3.62
C ARG A 39 18.20 -11.99 4.04
N VAL A 40 17.69 -12.27 5.23
CA VAL A 40 16.53 -11.57 5.80
C VAL A 40 16.79 -10.07 5.95
N GLN A 41 17.95 -9.69 6.48
CA GLN A 41 18.32 -8.27 6.65
C GLN A 41 18.37 -7.50 5.33
N LEU A 42 18.58 -8.18 4.20
CA LEU A 42 18.51 -7.55 2.89
C LEU A 42 17.10 -7.10 2.56
N GLY A 43 16.08 -7.90 2.90
CA GLY A 43 14.68 -7.53 2.66
C GLY A 43 14.22 -6.29 3.43
N TYR A 44 14.81 -6.03 4.60
CA TYR A 44 14.50 -4.85 5.42
C TYR A 44 15.08 -3.54 4.87
N GLU A 45 15.90 -3.60 3.82
CA GLU A 45 16.28 -2.43 3.04
C GLU A 45 15.07 -1.61 2.56
N LEU A 46 13.91 -2.27 2.36
CA LEU A 46 12.64 -1.61 2.07
C LEU A 46 12.23 -0.51 3.07
N TYR A 47 12.62 -0.67 4.34
CA TYR A 47 12.24 0.25 5.42
C TYR A 47 13.33 1.30 5.70
N HIS A 48 14.39 1.33 4.90
CA HIS A 48 15.51 2.26 5.02
C HIS A 48 15.40 3.44 4.05
N CYS A 49 16.30 4.41 4.19
CA CYS A 49 16.42 5.59 3.31
C CYS A 49 17.29 5.29 2.07
N GLY A 50 17.21 4.06 1.54
CA GLY A 50 17.96 3.62 0.36
C GLY A 50 17.33 4.07 -0.96
N SER A 51 18.02 3.78 -2.06
CA SER A 51 17.50 4.03 -3.42
C SER A 51 16.64 2.87 -3.93
N GLU A 52 15.73 3.15 -4.85
CA GLU A 52 14.93 2.11 -5.52
C GLU A 52 15.82 1.10 -6.27
N GLU A 53 16.91 1.59 -6.85
CA GLU A 53 17.86 0.77 -7.62
C GLU A 53 18.58 -0.25 -6.73
N SER A 54 19.09 0.19 -5.57
CA SER A 54 19.74 -0.68 -4.59
C SER A 54 18.79 -1.80 -4.12
N PHE A 55 17.53 -1.45 -3.85
CA PHE A 55 16.54 -2.45 -3.45
C PHE A 55 16.14 -3.38 -4.60
N ALA A 56 16.05 -2.88 -5.83
CA ALA A 56 15.83 -3.70 -7.01
C ALA A 56 16.97 -4.73 -7.20
N ASP A 57 18.22 -4.33 -7.00
CA ASP A 57 19.37 -5.23 -7.02
C ASP A 57 19.33 -6.27 -5.91
N THR A 58 18.90 -5.87 -4.70
CA THR A 58 18.62 -6.80 -3.61
C THR A 58 17.57 -7.84 -4.00
N MET A 59 16.44 -7.42 -4.59
CA MET A 59 15.41 -8.35 -5.06
C MET A 59 15.92 -9.30 -6.15
N ARG A 60 16.70 -8.80 -7.12
CA ARG A 60 17.33 -9.64 -8.17
C ARG A 60 18.27 -10.69 -7.58
N ARG A 61 19.12 -10.29 -6.63
CA ARG A 61 20.04 -11.21 -5.93
C ARG A 61 19.28 -12.27 -5.12
N LEU A 62 18.10 -11.94 -4.62
CA LEU A 62 17.23 -12.86 -3.89
C LEU A 62 16.30 -13.67 -4.81
N HIS A 63 16.36 -13.45 -6.13
CA HIS A 63 15.41 -13.99 -7.11
C HIS A 63 13.95 -13.67 -6.76
N ALA A 64 13.69 -12.54 -6.12
CA ALA A 64 12.35 -12.07 -5.77
C ALA A 64 11.75 -11.25 -6.92
N GLU A 65 10.49 -11.51 -7.25
CA GLU A 65 9.76 -10.78 -8.29
C GLU A 65 8.72 -9.82 -7.71
N VAL A 66 8.18 -10.13 -6.54
CA VAL A 66 7.17 -9.32 -5.86
C VAL A 66 7.63 -9.03 -4.44
N VAL A 67 7.47 -7.78 -4.01
CA VAL A 67 7.58 -7.40 -2.61
C VAL A 67 6.19 -7.07 -2.07
N ILE A 68 5.87 -7.60 -0.89
CA ILE A 68 4.66 -7.26 -0.13
C ILE A 68 5.09 -6.66 1.20
N PHE A 69 4.50 -5.52 1.56
CA PHE A 69 4.73 -4.93 2.88
C PHE A 69 3.45 -4.40 3.50
N GLU A 70 3.46 -4.38 4.83
CA GLU A 70 2.39 -3.83 5.64
C GLU A 70 2.56 -2.31 5.80
N TYR A 71 1.49 -1.55 5.61
CA TYR A 71 1.50 -0.09 5.76
C TYR A 71 1.98 0.35 7.15
N ASN A 72 1.56 -0.36 8.19
CA ASN A 72 1.95 -0.08 9.57
C ASN A 72 3.47 -0.23 9.82
N ARG A 73 4.17 -1.04 9.03
CA ARG A 73 5.63 -1.24 9.16
C ARG A 73 6.44 -0.16 8.47
N CYS A 74 5.88 0.53 7.48
CA CYS A 74 6.60 1.60 6.78
C CYS A 74 7.02 2.73 7.74
N PHE A 75 6.20 3.02 8.75
CA PHE A 75 6.49 4.01 9.81
C PHE A 75 6.99 3.41 11.12
N PHE A 76 7.08 2.08 11.21
CA PHE A 76 7.70 1.45 12.36
C PHE A 76 9.21 1.51 12.13
N THR A 77 9.93 2.30 12.93
CA THR A 77 11.39 2.16 12.99
C THR A 77 11.67 0.70 13.33
N PRO A 78 12.35 -0.10 12.48
CA PRO A 78 12.70 -1.45 12.87
C PRO A 78 13.71 -1.31 14.02
N TYR A 79 13.18 -1.48 15.23
CA TYR A 79 13.86 -1.23 16.48
C TYR A 79 15.10 -2.13 16.60
N LEU A 80 16.22 -1.51 16.98
CA LEU A 80 17.38 -2.06 17.70
C LEU A 80 18.21 -3.22 17.09
N LEU A 81 17.70 -3.98 16.11
CA LEU A 81 18.38 -5.18 15.58
C LEU A 81 19.06 -4.97 14.22
N ASP A 82 18.73 -3.88 13.51
CA ASP A 82 19.33 -3.56 12.22
C ASP A 82 20.60 -2.69 12.38
N ASP A 83 21.52 -2.81 11.41
CA ASP A 83 22.72 -1.98 11.35
C ASP A 83 22.31 -0.50 11.27
N LYS A 84 22.49 0.24 12.37
CA LYS A 84 22.11 1.65 12.50
C LYS A 84 22.66 2.55 11.39
N ARG A 85 23.73 2.13 10.69
CA ARG A 85 24.31 2.84 9.54
C ARG A 85 23.41 2.83 8.31
N LYS A 86 22.51 1.85 8.19
CA LYS A 86 21.57 1.71 7.06
C LYS A 86 20.20 2.33 7.35
N ASN A 87 19.88 2.57 8.61
CA ASN A 87 18.61 3.17 9.03
C ASN A 87 18.55 4.66 8.68
N CYS A 88 17.34 5.15 8.44
CA CYS A 88 17.08 6.58 8.35
C CYS A 88 17.51 7.29 9.64
N ASN A 89 18.27 8.37 9.49
CA ASN A 89 18.59 9.27 10.60
C ASN A 89 17.48 10.32 10.74
N SER A 90 16.72 10.29 11.83
CA SER A 90 15.59 11.19 12.07
C SER A 90 15.94 12.68 12.18
N LYS A 91 17.22 13.04 12.33
CA LYS A 91 17.69 14.44 12.29
C LYS A 91 18.01 14.93 10.87
N LYS A 92 18.12 14.01 9.91
CA LYS A 92 18.59 14.29 8.54
C LYS A 92 17.60 13.87 7.46
N HIS A 93 16.64 13.01 7.80
CA HIS A 93 15.71 12.40 6.86
C HIS A 93 14.29 12.61 7.35
N GLU A 94 13.41 12.87 6.40
CA GLU A 94 11.97 12.91 6.57
C GLU A 94 11.38 11.51 6.32
N ALA A 95 10.10 11.33 6.64
CA ALA A 95 9.41 10.08 6.37
C ALA A 95 9.47 9.72 4.87
N GLU A 96 9.29 10.70 3.99
CA GLU A 96 9.29 10.54 2.53
C GLU A 96 10.64 10.12 1.95
N ASP A 97 11.72 10.14 2.75
CA ASP A 97 13.00 9.56 2.34
C ASP A 97 13.01 8.03 2.44
N GLN A 98 12.07 7.43 3.20
CA GLN A 98 11.92 5.98 3.33
C GLN A 98 11.50 5.35 2.01
N LEU A 99 12.19 4.26 1.64
CA LEU A 99 11.94 3.58 0.38
C LEU A 99 10.49 3.08 0.27
N CYS A 100 9.90 2.55 1.34
CA CYS A 100 8.50 2.11 1.34
C CYS A 100 7.50 3.23 0.96
N LEU A 101 7.79 4.51 1.29
CA LEU A 101 6.99 5.65 0.82
C LEU A 101 7.33 6.03 -0.62
N LYS A 102 8.61 6.03 -0.99
CA LYS A 102 9.06 6.30 -2.36
C LYS A 102 8.43 5.36 -3.38
N LEU A 103 8.21 4.09 -3.02
CA LEU A 103 7.50 3.13 -3.87
C LEU A 103 6.07 3.58 -4.24
N HIS A 104 5.46 4.50 -3.49
CA HIS A 104 4.15 5.06 -3.86
C HIS A 104 4.24 6.22 -4.86
N ALA A 105 5.42 6.78 -5.11
CA ALA A 105 5.67 7.95 -5.97
C ALA A 105 6.15 7.56 -7.39
N ARG A 106 5.39 6.68 -8.06
CA ARG A 106 5.70 6.18 -9.43
C ARG A 106 7.13 5.65 -9.59
N PRO A 107 7.48 4.58 -8.86
CA PRO A 107 8.84 4.05 -8.86
C PRO A 107 9.25 3.54 -10.24
N ARG A 108 10.53 3.71 -10.55
CA ARG A 108 11.12 3.36 -11.85
C ARG A 108 11.28 1.86 -12.02
N PHE A 109 11.62 1.18 -10.94
CA PHE A 109 11.90 -0.26 -10.94
C PHE A 109 10.67 -1.09 -10.57
N PHE A 110 9.62 -0.47 -10.04
CA PHE A 110 8.50 -1.19 -9.45
C PHE A 110 7.16 -0.79 -10.07
N GLU A 111 6.24 -1.74 -10.09
CA GLU A 111 4.85 -1.54 -10.48
C GLU A 111 3.97 -1.93 -9.29
N ARG A 112 3.09 -1.03 -8.84
CA ARG A 112 2.09 -1.38 -7.82
C ARG A 112 1.05 -2.30 -8.45
N ILE A 113 0.90 -3.50 -7.91
CA ILE A 113 -0.02 -4.52 -8.44
C ILE A 113 -1.21 -4.79 -7.51
N PHE A 114 -1.08 -4.40 -6.24
CA PHE A 114 -2.13 -4.54 -5.23
C PHE A 114 -1.97 -3.50 -4.13
N THR A 115 -3.08 -3.04 -3.59
CA THR A 115 -3.12 -2.32 -2.33
C THR A 115 -4.48 -2.52 -1.65
N ASN A 116 -4.45 -2.60 -0.33
CA ASN A 116 -5.64 -2.44 0.52
C ASN A 116 -5.26 -1.63 1.77
N GLY A 117 -6.17 -1.49 2.72
CA GLY A 117 -5.87 -0.77 3.97
C GLY A 117 -4.70 -1.34 4.79
N ASN A 118 -4.25 -2.57 4.55
CA ASN A 118 -3.21 -3.20 5.36
C ASN A 118 -1.87 -3.37 4.63
N TYR A 119 -1.91 -3.64 3.33
CA TYR A 119 -0.77 -4.09 2.54
C TYR A 119 -0.67 -3.34 1.22
N ALA A 120 0.55 -3.22 0.73
CA ALA A 120 0.83 -2.91 -0.66
C ALA A 120 1.73 -3.99 -1.25
N ALA A 121 1.51 -4.33 -2.53
CA ALA A 121 2.37 -5.23 -3.26
C ALA A 121 2.90 -4.55 -4.53
N PHE A 122 4.20 -4.72 -4.74
CA PHE A 122 4.93 -4.17 -5.86
C PHE A 122 5.66 -5.27 -6.60
N ARG A 123 5.53 -5.28 -7.93
CA ARG A 123 6.29 -6.16 -8.81
C ARG A 123 7.53 -5.45 -9.31
N LEU A 124 8.66 -6.15 -9.32
CA LEU A 124 9.87 -5.71 -10.00
C LEU A 124 9.64 -5.73 -11.52
N ARG A 125 9.86 -4.59 -12.18
CA ARG A 125 9.70 -4.48 -13.63
C ARG A 125 10.81 -5.25 -14.34
N ARG A 126 10.44 -5.96 -15.43
CA ARG A 126 11.40 -6.59 -16.33
C ARG A 126 12.27 -5.55 -17.04
N SER A 127 11.65 -4.43 -17.43
CA SER A 127 12.32 -3.24 -18.00
C SER A 127 11.97 -2.04 -17.13
N HIS A 128 12.97 -1.42 -16.51
CA HIS A 128 12.76 -0.25 -15.68
C HIS A 128 12.44 0.98 -16.54
N LEU A 129 11.75 1.95 -15.94
CA LEU A 129 11.52 3.24 -16.57
C LEU A 129 12.86 4.00 -16.72
N PRO A 130 12.98 4.90 -17.71
CA PRO A 130 14.20 5.70 -17.90
C PRO A 130 14.57 6.48 -16.63
N PRO A 131 15.85 6.82 -16.43
CA PRO A 131 16.28 7.68 -15.34
C PRO A 131 15.55 9.01 -15.36
N GLY A 132 14.84 9.28 -14.26
CA GLY A 132 14.38 10.61 -13.89
C GLY A 132 15.32 11.22 -12.86
N GLU A 133 15.07 12.48 -12.51
CA GLU A 133 15.76 13.14 -11.40
C GLU A 133 15.46 12.43 -10.07
N GLU A 134 16.45 12.39 -9.18
CA GLU A 134 16.23 11.92 -7.82
C GLU A 134 15.26 12.86 -7.12
N LEU A 135 14.11 12.32 -6.70
CA LEU A 135 13.06 13.13 -6.09
C LEU A 135 13.47 13.51 -4.67
N SER A 136 13.40 14.80 -4.37
CA SER A 136 13.43 15.29 -2.99
C SER A 136 12.23 14.77 -2.19
N HIS A 137 12.34 14.72 -0.86
CA HIS A 137 11.22 14.34 0.02
C HIS A 137 9.93 15.14 -0.26
N SER A 138 10.05 16.43 -0.58
CA SER A 138 8.92 17.30 -0.90
C SER A 138 8.29 16.96 -2.26
N ALA A 139 9.11 16.59 -3.25
CA ALA A 139 8.62 16.11 -4.54
C ALA A 139 7.91 14.75 -4.42
N VAL A 140 8.44 13.83 -3.60
CA VAL A 140 7.78 12.57 -3.26
C VAL A 140 6.41 12.84 -2.64
N ALA A 141 6.36 13.68 -1.59
CA ALA A 141 5.12 14.07 -0.91
C ALA A 141 4.09 14.67 -1.87
N GLY A 142 4.53 15.58 -2.76
CA GLY A 142 3.69 16.21 -3.76
C GLY A 142 3.11 15.22 -4.75
N MET A 143 3.94 14.30 -5.25
CA MET A 143 3.54 13.30 -6.25
C MET A 143 2.52 12.30 -5.69
N ILE A 144 2.75 11.76 -4.49
CA ILE A 144 1.79 10.83 -3.88
C ILE A 144 0.46 11.52 -3.56
N ALA A 145 0.48 12.84 -3.28
CA ALA A 145 -0.70 13.63 -2.99
C ALA A 145 -1.43 14.15 -4.23
N SER A 146 -0.82 14.15 -5.42
CA SER A 146 -1.48 14.64 -6.65
C SER A 146 -2.55 13.66 -7.17
N GLY A 147 -2.45 12.38 -6.79
CA GLY A 147 -3.28 11.32 -7.33
C GLY A 147 -2.69 10.67 -8.59
N ASP A 148 -1.81 11.34 -9.32
CA ASP A 148 -1.17 10.77 -10.52
C ASP A 148 -0.34 9.53 -10.17
N ALA A 149 0.22 9.50 -8.97
CA ALA A 149 0.94 8.32 -8.50
C ALA A 149 0.05 7.09 -8.33
N TRP A 150 -1.28 7.26 -8.32
CA TRP A 150 -2.28 6.22 -8.15
C TRP A 150 -3.00 5.84 -9.43
N SER A 151 -3.03 6.73 -10.43
CA SER A 151 -3.84 6.59 -11.65
C SER A 151 -3.54 5.30 -12.43
N ASP A 152 -2.26 4.97 -12.65
CA ASP A 152 -1.83 3.76 -13.36
C ASP A 152 -2.35 2.47 -12.68
N TYR A 153 -2.39 2.48 -11.35
CA TYR A 153 -2.91 1.37 -10.57
C TYR A 153 -4.44 1.34 -10.60
N VAL A 154 -5.12 2.48 -10.44
CA VAL A 154 -6.58 2.57 -10.51
C VAL A 154 -7.11 2.09 -11.86
N ALA A 155 -6.39 2.39 -12.95
CA ALA A 155 -6.73 1.95 -14.29
C ALA A 155 -6.55 0.43 -14.51
N SER A 156 -5.76 -0.24 -13.67
CA SER A 156 -5.40 -1.65 -13.87
C SER A 156 -5.94 -2.59 -12.79
N CYS A 157 -6.25 -2.09 -11.60
CA CYS A 157 -6.56 -2.90 -10.42
C CYS A 157 -7.83 -3.75 -10.56
N ALA A 158 -8.82 -3.34 -11.36
CA ALA A 158 -9.99 -4.16 -11.63
C ALA A 158 -9.62 -5.50 -12.28
N ARG A 159 -8.52 -5.55 -13.05
CA ARG A 159 -8.01 -6.80 -13.64
C ARG A 159 -7.51 -7.79 -12.59
N THR A 160 -7.02 -7.30 -11.45
CA THR A 160 -6.44 -8.14 -10.39
C THR A 160 -7.37 -8.33 -9.19
N GLN A 161 -8.28 -7.41 -8.94
CA GLN A 161 -9.15 -7.39 -7.75
C GLN A 161 -10.65 -7.39 -8.06
N GLY A 162 -11.03 -7.35 -9.34
CA GLY A 162 -12.42 -7.28 -9.76
C GLY A 162 -13.16 -6.12 -9.11
N ASP A 163 -14.41 -6.40 -8.73
CA ASP A 163 -15.34 -5.44 -8.12
C ASP A 163 -14.89 -4.95 -6.74
N ARG A 164 -13.82 -5.52 -6.16
CA ARG A 164 -13.27 -5.05 -4.89
C ARG A 164 -12.28 -3.91 -5.05
N CYS A 165 -11.82 -3.56 -6.27
CA CYS A 165 -10.79 -2.53 -6.39
C CYS A 165 -11.23 -1.20 -5.77
N GLY A 166 -12.44 -0.72 -6.06
CA GLY A 166 -12.96 0.53 -5.51
C GLY A 166 -12.95 0.54 -3.97
N ALA A 167 -13.50 -0.52 -3.36
CA ALA A 167 -13.49 -0.70 -1.91
C ALA A 167 -12.06 -0.71 -1.33
N ARG A 168 -11.12 -1.45 -1.94
CA ARG A 168 -9.73 -1.53 -1.46
C ARG A 168 -8.98 -0.21 -1.59
N LEU A 169 -9.28 0.60 -2.60
CA LEU A 169 -8.77 1.97 -2.69
C LEU A 169 -9.23 2.82 -1.50
N LEU A 170 -10.48 2.69 -1.07
CA LEU A 170 -10.99 3.46 0.06
C LEU A 170 -10.50 2.96 1.42
N GLU A 171 -10.31 1.64 1.58
CA GLU A 171 -9.57 1.11 2.74
C GLU A 171 -8.14 1.66 2.77
N THR A 172 -7.48 1.71 1.60
CA THR A 172 -6.15 2.31 1.46
C THR A 172 -6.20 3.78 1.89
N ALA A 173 -7.16 4.56 1.38
CA ALA A 173 -7.32 5.96 1.76
C ALA A 173 -7.50 6.15 3.28
N ALA A 174 -8.29 5.30 3.94
CA ALA A 174 -8.46 5.33 5.39
C ALA A 174 -7.12 5.12 6.12
N THR A 175 -6.30 4.15 5.69
CA THR A 175 -4.96 3.94 6.27
C THR A 175 -4.03 5.12 6.04
N TRP A 176 -4.05 5.71 4.85
CA TRP A 176 -3.25 6.90 4.57
C TRP A 176 -3.66 8.11 5.44
N GLU A 177 -4.94 8.23 5.79
CA GLU A 177 -5.42 9.25 6.70
C GLU A 177 -5.09 8.95 8.17
N HIS A 178 -5.51 7.80 8.68
CA HIS A 178 -5.48 7.50 10.10
C HIS A 178 -4.13 6.97 10.57
N THR A 179 -3.47 6.13 9.78
CA THR A 179 -2.18 5.51 10.15
C THR A 179 -1.03 6.36 9.66
N MET A 180 -1.01 6.70 8.38
CA MET A 180 0.11 7.43 7.75
C MET A 180 0.06 8.95 8.01
N LYS A 181 -1.07 9.46 8.53
CA LYS A 181 -1.29 10.89 8.82
C LYS A 181 -1.09 11.79 7.59
N ARG A 182 -1.42 11.29 6.39
CA ARG A 182 -1.30 11.99 5.10
C ARG A 182 -2.67 12.23 4.48
N LYS A 183 -3.45 13.14 5.07
CA LYS A 183 -4.82 13.48 4.65
C LYS A 183 -4.94 13.85 3.17
N LYS A 184 -3.96 14.57 2.61
CA LYS A 184 -3.96 14.96 1.19
C LYS A 184 -3.88 13.73 0.27
N VAL A 185 -3.05 12.74 0.61
CA VAL A 185 -2.95 11.48 -0.15
C VAL A 185 -4.26 10.70 -0.06
N ALA A 186 -4.81 10.57 1.14
CA ALA A 186 -6.11 9.94 1.32
C ALA A 186 -7.21 10.60 0.47
N ALA A 187 -7.29 11.93 0.50
CA ALA A 187 -8.25 12.70 -0.30
C ALA A 187 -8.07 12.45 -1.82
N ALA A 188 -6.83 12.39 -2.32
CA ALA A 188 -6.55 12.09 -3.71
C ALA A 188 -7.03 10.68 -4.09
N ILE A 189 -6.76 9.67 -3.25
CA ILE A 189 -7.21 8.30 -3.48
C ILE A 189 -8.74 8.22 -3.46
N ARG A 190 -9.42 8.87 -2.51
CA ARG A 190 -10.90 8.89 -2.45
C ARG A 190 -11.50 9.51 -3.71
N LYS A 191 -10.96 10.64 -4.17
CA LYS A 191 -11.39 11.32 -5.39
C LYS A 191 -11.22 10.41 -6.62
N LEU A 192 -10.12 9.68 -6.70
CA LEU A 192 -9.89 8.73 -7.80
C LEU A 192 -10.85 7.55 -7.74
N ALA A 193 -11.10 6.98 -6.56
CA ALA A 193 -12.03 5.87 -6.38
C ALA A 193 -13.46 6.28 -6.75
N ASP A 194 -13.93 7.43 -6.25
CA ASP A 194 -15.26 7.99 -6.59
C ASP A 194 -15.42 8.20 -8.10
N LYS A 195 -14.40 8.79 -8.75
CA LYS A 195 -14.40 9.00 -10.21
C LYS A 195 -14.37 7.70 -11.01
N ALA A 196 -13.57 6.72 -10.59
CA ALA A 196 -13.35 5.49 -11.35
C ALA A 196 -14.46 4.45 -11.13
N TYR A 197 -15.10 4.47 -9.95
CA TYR A 197 -16.10 3.50 -9.53
C TYR A 197 -17.37 4.19 -8.99
N PRO A 198 -17.99 5.10 -9.75
CA PRO A 198 -19.10 5.89 -9.25
C PRO A 198 -20.33 5.04 -8.94
N ASN A 199 -20.49 3.86 -9.54
CA ASN A 199 -21.66 2.98 -9.34
C ASN A 199 -21.34 1.73 -8.52
N ASP A 200 -20.27 1.76 -7.72
CA ASP A 200 -19.91 0.69 -6.80
C ASP A 200 -20.51 0.98 -5.40
N GLY A 201 -21.33 0.04 -4.91
CA GLY A 201 -22.01 0.19 -3.62
C GLY A 201 -21.06 0.19 -2.42
N TYR A 202 -19.94 -0.52 -2.49
CA TYR A 202 -18.92 -0.47 -1.44
C TYR A 202 -18.16 0.85 -1.49
N VAL A 203 -17.92 1.42 -2.67
CA VAL A 203 -17.34 2.75 -2.80
C VAL A 203 -18.25 3.79 -2.16
N ALA A 204 -19.54 3.75 -2.47
CA ALA A 204 -20.52 4.63 -1.85
C ALA A 204 -20.53 4.47 -0.31
N TYR A 205 -20.55 3.23 0.18
CA TYR A 205 -20.50 2.91 1.61
C TYR A 205 -19.29 3.53 2.33
N TYR A 206 -18.08 3.34 1.81
CA TYR A 206 -16.87 3.85 2.46
C TYR A 206 -16.75 5.38 2.34
N LEU A 207 -17.22 5.99 1.25
CA LEU A 207 -17.29 7.45 1.13
C LEU A 207 -18.28 8.05 2.11
N ALA A 208 -19.44 7.42 2.32
CA ALA A 208 -20.42 7.83 3.32
C ALA A 208 -19.79 7.86 4.72
N ARG A 209 -19.14 6.77 5.12
CA ARG A 209 -18.47 6.68 6.43
C ARG A 209 -17.40 7.73 6.61
N TYR A 210 -16.58 7.98 5.59
CA TYR A 210 -15.60 9.06 5.64
C TYR A 210 -16.26 10.43 5.82
N LEU A 211 -17.32 10.72 5.05
CA LEU A 211 -18.01 12.01 5.12
C LEU A 211 -18.64 12.24 6.49
N ASP A 212 -19.21 11.18 7.09
CA ASP A 212 -19.82 11.19 8.40
C ASP A 212 -18.79 11.36 9.52
N TYR A 213 -17.91 10.36 9.70
CA TYR A 213 -17.03 10.27 10.86
C TYR A 213 -15.80 11.19 10.78
N ASP A 214 -15.26 11.44 9.58
CA ASP A 214 -13.96 12.10 9.43
C ASP A 214 -14.05 13.51 8.85
N ALA A 215 -14.94 13.71 7.87
CA ALA A 215 -15.11 15.01 7.22
C ALA A 215 -16.16 15.90 7.90
N ASN A 216 -16.95 15.36 8.83
CA ASN A 216 -18.05 16.03 9.52
C ASN A 216 -19.04 16.70 8.53
N GLN A 217 -19.41 15.95 7.49
CA GLN A 217 -20.31 16.35 6.41
C GLN A 217 -21.50 15.37 6.31
N PRO A 218 -22.32 15.25 7.37
CA PRO A 218 -23.38 14.24 7.46
C PRO A 218 -24.41 14.37 6.33
N GLN A 219 -24.69 15.58 5.85
CA GLN A 219 -25.66 15.76 4.76
C GLN A 219 -25.19 15.16 3.44
N ARG A 220 -23.89 15.24 3.15
CA ARG A 220 -23.31 14.56 2.00
C ARG A 220 -23.17 13.06 2.26
N ALA A 221 -22.90 12.66 3.50
CA ALA A 221 -22.83 11.25 3.88
C ALA A 221 -24.16 10.52 3.60
N LEU A 222 -25.30 11.15 3.91
CA LEU A 222 -26.63 10.59 3.67
C LEU A 222 -26.87 10.20 2.20
N GLU A 223 -26.44 11.05 1.26
CA GLU A 223 -26.56 10.76 -0.18
C GLU A 223 -25.81 9.47 -0.55
N TYR A 224 -24.60 9.30 -0.03
CA TYR A 224 -23.79 8.12 -0.26
C TYR A 224 -24.31 6.88 0.47
N TYR A 225 -24.84 7.01 1.69
CA TYR A 225 -25.46 5.90 2.39
C TYR A 225 -26.69 5.38 1.66
N LYS A 226 -27.57 6.27 1.18
CA LYS A 226 -28.73 5.89 0.35
C LYS A 226 -28.31 5.12 -0.88
N LYS A 227 -27.32 5.68 -1.62
CA LYS A 227 -26.75 5.03 -2.79
C LYS A 227 -26.16 3.65 -2.49
N ALA A 228 -25.47 3.51 -1.36
CA ALA A 228 -24.91 2.23 -0.94
C ALA A 228 -26.01 1.19 -0.67
N VAL A 229 -27.10 1.57 0.00
CA VAL A 229 -28.26 0.68 0.26
C VAL A 229 -28.98 0.30 -1.03
N GLU A 230 -29.15 1.24 -1.96
CA GLU A 230 -29.77 0.96 -3.27
C GLU A 230 -28.95 -0.06 -4.08
N LEU A 231 -27.63 0.06 -4.05
CA LEU A 231 -26.72 -0.83 -4.78
C LEU A 231 -26.46 -2.16 -4.05
N LEU A 232 -26.62 -2.20 -2.73
CA LEU A 232 -26.35 -3.35 -1.87
C LEU A 232 -27.48 -3.56 -0.84
N PRO A 233 -28.72 -3.83 -1.28
CA PRO A 233 -29.91 -3.80 -0.42
C PRO A 233 -29.91 -4.87 0.66
N ASP A 234 -29.25 -6.02 0.43
CA ASP A 234 -29.18 -7.13 1.37
C ASP A 234 -27.83 -7.21 2.11
N ASN A 235 -26.99 -6.18 2.01
CA ASN A 235 -25.69 -6.18 2.68
C ASN A 235 -25.83 -5.74 4.14
N PRO A 236 -25.61 -6.63 5.13
CA PRO A 236 -25.85 -6.31 6.53
C PRO A 236 -24.92 -5.23 7.07
N LEU A 237 -23.70 -5.09 6.53
CA LEU A 237 -22.77 -4.03 6.95
C LEU A 237 -23.26 -2.66 6.48
N VAL A 238 -23.76 -2.56 5.25
CA VAL A 238 -24.29 -1.33 4.68
C VAL A 238 -25.57 -0.93 5.39
N LEU A 239 -26.51 -1.86 5.56
CA LEU A 239 -27.78 -1.62 6.25
C LEU A 239 -27.56 -1.18 7.70
N LYS A 240 -26.68 -1.86 8.44
CA LYS A 240 -26.37 -1.52 9.82
C LYS A 240 -25.81 -0.09 9.94
N GLU A 241 -24.84 0.28 9.12
CA GLU A 241 -24.27 1.64 9.18
C GLU A 241 -25.30 2.70 8.75
N TYR A 242 -26.15 2.43 7.75
CA TYR A 242 -27.20 3.36 7.37
C TYR A 242 -28.24 3.57 8.48
N ILE A 243 -28.68 2.50 9.15
CA ILE A 243 -29.61 2.59 10.29
C ILE A 243 -28.98 3.37 11.45
N MET A 244 -27.67 3.18 11.71
CA MET A 244 -26.96 3.93 12.75
C MET A 244 -26.77 5.41 12.43
N PHE A 245 -26.81 5.79 11.14
CA PHE A 245 -26.69 7.18 10.70
C PHE A 245 -28.00 7.97 10.87
N LEU A 246 -29.15 7.31 10.69
CA LEU A 246 -30.49 7.90 10.81
C LEU A 246 -30.85 8.25 12.26
#